data_AF-A0A9P8PXV8-F1
#
_entry.id   AF-A0A9P8PXV8-F1
#
_cell.length_a   1.000
_cell.length_b   1.000
_cell.length_c   1.000
_cell.angle_alpha   90.00
_cell.angle_beta   90.00
_cell.angle_gamma   90.00
#
_symmetry.space_group_name_H-M   'P 1'
#
loop_
_entity.id
_entity.type
_entity.pdbx_description
1 polymer ?
#
loop_
_entity_poly.entity_id
_entity_poly.type
_entity_poly.pdbx_seq_one_letter_code
_entity_poly.pdbx_strand_id
1 'polypeptide(L)'
;MTKSAQLETQNSDTNVDNSTFSRILSIYTRLGQEIIEAENKHGFQSDDFFKRFVRYYDLLEKSNDGQFKFLTVNTADIWSKIELLNIPTKLKDVESLYVLEYQEAPGTVTKGLILINDFSQEDDNSFNNLHTFHKWFSRLIARDTRTNLSAFPSVYDKDAIVATKIADYFNKHLKHTVIDDKWENFGKDYFIKRCHFFTKRNAKIEAVLPAFPCKSSNLEKVGGISPDKGEELGLRRLISFTEEIEKIYEPGLKVFIVSDGHVFSDCIGVDDDIVDSYTANLKQLYQNIIAENSYHNKECIGFISLKDILYVHNDPLPIEHVKDFPMEHSTGTKIDEASEISRQMLMAGCDTDCGGLRKDINTDNHPRLYLYRGFSRFMSEDLALNSYFDKMSNKKFKKIVSKVSFEMIKRNDAYSNLVELIFPFHLRFSIHAHNNKGPKFGIKLIKSEHCKIIKKLDSAEEPECEDLLHIPTPWHNSIIKIEGADTYYLAKSKIVIDAIEDGHYEGEWVSSDIQTGYGGHFYLKKSSTNLEKQKQTVLN
;
A
#
# COMPACT_ATOMS: atom_id res chain seq x y z
N MET A 1 -6.76 -13.70 31.64
CA MET A 1 -7.72 -14.84 31.71
C MET A 1 -9.10 -14.24 31.49
N THR A 2 -9.90 -14.58 30.48
CA THR A 2 -10.40 -15.93 30.16
C THR A 2 -10.96 -15.96 28.72
N LYS A 3 -10.78 -17.10 28.04
CA LYS A 3 -11.46 -17.61 26.84
C LYS A 3 -11.35 -16.79 25.54
N SER A 4 -10.40 -17.26 24.73
CA SER A 4 -10.41 -17.23 23.27
C SER A 4 -11.84 -17.30 22.71
N ALA A 5 -12.25 -16.24 22.03
CA ALA A 5 -13.42 -16.28 21.18
C ALA A 5 -13.07 -17.20 19.99
N GLN A 6 -13.51 -18.45 20.05
CA GLN A 6 -13.55 -19.32 18.89
C GLN A 6 -14.42 -18.63 17.84
N LEU A 7 -13.79 -18.19 16.74
CA LEU A 7 -14.45 -17.68 15.55
C LEU A 7 -15.22 -18.84 14.89
N GLU A 8 -16.42 -19.14 15.39
CA GLU A 8 -17.38 -19.96 14.66
C GLU A 8 -18.17 -19.07 13.69
N THR A 9 -17.74 -19.08 12.43
CA THR A 9 -18.54 -18.75 11.24
C THR A 9 -18.10 -19.64 10.07
N GLN A 10 -19.10 -20.07 9.29
CA GLN A 10 -19.09 -21.18 8.33
C GLN A 10 -18.16 -21.00 7.12
N ASN A 11 -17.63 -22.13 6.65
CA ASN A 11 -17.08 -22.47 5.33
C ASN A 11 -15.98 -21.58 4.72
N SER A 12 -14.74 -22.01 4.90
CA SER A 12 -13.73 -21.95 3.82
C SER A 12 -12.73 -23.10 4.00
N ASP A 13 -13.19 -24.33 3.78
CA ASP A 13 -12.34 -25.54 3.72
C ASP A 13 -11.42 -25.60 2.47
N THR A 14 -11.27 -24.48 1.75
CA THR A 14 -10.31 -24.39 0.64
C THR A 14 -8.91 -24.11 1.20
N ASN A 15 -8.23 -25.17 1.63
CA ASN A 15 -6.80 -25.15 2.00
C ASN A 15 -5.86 -24.95 0.78
N VAL A 16 -6.37 -24.46 -0.35
CA VAL A 16 -5.66 -24.39 -1.63
C VAL A 16 -5.54 -22.94 -2.08
N ASP A 17 -4.34 -22.55 -2.48
CA ASP A 17 -4.03 -21.23 -3.03
C ASP A 17 -4.39 -21.18 -4.51
N ASN A 18 -5.49 -20.49 -4.79
CA ASN A 18 -5.99 -20.28 -6.14
C ASN A 18 -5.60 -18.92 -6.72
N SER A 19 -4.78 -18.13 -6.02
CA SER A 19 -4.41 -16.80 -6.51
C SER A 19 -3.56 -16.88 -7.79
N THR A 20 -3.76 -15.92 -8.69
CA THR A 20 -2.83 -15.73 -9.81
C THR A 20 -1.45 -15.32 -9.30
N PHE A 21 -1.39 -14.53 -8.21
CA PHE A 21 -0.15 -14.06 -7.60
C PHE A 21 0.82 -15.21 -7.24
N SER A 22 0.33 -16.26 -6.60
CA SER A 22 1.19 -17.39 -6.20
C SER A 22 1.68 -18.23 -7.38
N ARG A 23 1.03 -18.12 -8.54
CA ARG A 23 1.42 -18.81 -9.76
C ARG A 23 2.50 -18.07 -10.54
N ILE A 24 2.68 -16.76 -10.34
CA ILE A 24 3.69 -15.95 -11.03
C ILE A 24 5.07 -16.18 -10.38
N LEU A 25 5.99 -16.77 -11.13
CA LEU A 25 7.37 -17.01 -10.69
C LEU A 25 8.30 -15.84 -10.97
N SER A 26 8.05 -15.11 -12.05
CA SER A 26 8.88 -13.98 -12.43
C SER A 26 8.15 -13.04 -13.36
N ILE A 27 8.48 -11.76 -13.22
CA ILE A 27 8.12 -10.69 -14.16
C ILE A 27 9.42 -10.21 -14.79
N TYR A 28 9.49 -10.13 -16.12
CA TYR A 28 10.72 -9.75 -16.81
C TYR A 28 10.46 -8.81 -17.99
N THR A 29 11.53 -8.17 -18.44
CA THR A 29 11.57 -7.39 -19.67
C THR A 29 12.72 -7.86 -20.54
N ARG A 30 12.52 -7.88 -21.86
CA ARG A 30 13.55 -8.26 -22.82
C ARG A 30 13.48 -7.45 -24.11
N LEU A 31 14.61 -7.32 -24.79
CA LEU A 31 14.67 -6.83 -26.17
C LEU A 31 15.33 -7.90 -27.05
N GLY A 32 14.56 -8.47 -27.98
CA GLY A 32 15.00 -9.68 -28.68
C GLY A 32 15.33 -10.78 -27.68
N GLN A 33 16.50 -11.40 -27.79
CA GLN A 33 16.94 -12.49 -26.91
C GLN A 33 17.55 -12.02 -25.59
N GLU A 34 17.73 -10.72 -25.39
CA GLU A 34 18.43 -10.18 -24.22
C GLU A 34 17.44 -9.78 -23.13
N ILE A 35 17.54 -10.40 -21.96
CA ILE A 35 16.81 -9.97 -20.76
C ILE A 35 17.41 -8.66 -20.25
N ILE A 36 16.57 -7.64 -20.12
CA ILE A 36 16.93 -6.32 -19.59
C ILE A 36 16.87 -6.31 -18.06
N GLU A 37 15.81 -6.88 -17.49
CA GLU A 37 15.61 -7.01 -16.05
C GLU A 37 14.59 -8.11 -15.76
N ALA A 38 14.74 -8.78 -14.62
CA ALA A 38 13.77 -9.72 -14.09
C ALA A 38 13.59 -9.51 -12.58
N GLU A 39 12.35 -9.58 -12.13
CA GLU A 39 11.95 -9.64 -10.73
C GLU A 39 11.41 -11.04 -10.46
N ASN A 40 12.21 -11.85 -9.77
CA ASN A 40 11.80 -13.19 -9.37
C ASN A 40 10.94 -13.15 -8.11
N LYS A 41 9.98 -14.07 -8.03
CA LYS A 41 9.04 -14.22 -6.93
C LYS A 41 9.18 -15.60 -6.30
N HIS A 42 8.68 -15.74 -5.07
CA HIS A 42 8.54 -17.03 -4.39
C HIS A 42 9.83 -17.87 -4.26
N GLY A 43 10.99 -17.21 -4.21
CA GLY A 43 12.29 -17.88 -4.10
C GLY A 43 12.83 -18.45 -5.42
N PHE A 44 12.19 -18.14 -6.55
CA PHE A 44 12.74 -18.41 -7.87
C PHE A 44 14.05 -17.63 -8.06
N GLN A 45 15.11 -18.29 -8.53
CA GLN A 45 16.38 -17.66 -8.89
C GLN A 45 16.72 -18.04 -10.31
N SER A 46 17.07 -17.06 -11.13
CA SER A 46 16.83 -17.16 -12.56
C SER A 46 17.97 -16.64 -13.44
N ASP A 47 19.07 -16.17 -12.86
CA ASP A 47 20.09 -15.45 -13.61
C ASP A 47 20.72 -16.28 -14.74
N ASP A 48 20.92 -17.59 -14.55
CA ASP A 48 21.37 -18.50 -15.62
C ASP A 48 20.20 -19.16 -16.39
N PHE A 49 19.09 -19.41 -15.70
CA PHE A 49 17.87 -19.98 -16.28
C PHE A 49 17.36 -19.11 -17.43
N PHE A 50 17.23 -17.81 -17.22
CA PHE A 50 16.60 -16.90 -18.17
C PHE A 50 17.34 -16.81 -19.50
N LYS A 51 18.67 -16.70 -19.47
CA LYS A 51 19.48 -16.57 -20.70
C LYS A 51 19.35 -17.80 -21.59
N ARG A 52 19.28 -18.98 -20.98
CA ARG A 52 19.12 -20.25 -21.70
C ARG A 52 17.66 -20.48 -22.10
N PHE A 53 16.73 -20.14 -21.23
CA PHE A 53 15.29 -20.31 -21.44
C PHE A 53 14.77 -19.43 -22.58
N VAL A 54 15.15 -18.16 -22.65
CA VAL A 54 14.70 -17.25 -23.73
C VAL A 54 15.17 -17.73 -25.10
N ARG A 55 16.42 -18.21 -25.20
CA ARG A 55 16.94 -18.80 -26.45
C ARG A 55 16.15 -20.04 -26.86
N TYR A 56 15.84 -20.91 -25.90
CA TYR A 56 15.02 -22.09 -26.16
C TYR A 56 13.58 -21.70 -26.55
N TYR A 57 12.97 -20.79 -25.79
CA TYR A 57 11.64 -20.25 -26.04
C TYR A 57 11.51 -19.67 -27.45
N ASP A 58 12.49 -18.89 -27.91
CA ASP A 58 12.47 -18.30 -29.25
C ASP A 58 12.47 -19.34 -30.38
N LEU A 59 12.93 -20.57 -30.15
CA LEU A 59 12.88 -21.67 -31.13
C LEU A 59 11.53 -22.40 -31.18
N LEU A 60 10.67 -22.21 -30.17
CA LEU A 60 9.39 -22.91 -30.09
C LEU A 60 8.30 -22.15 -30.86
N GLU A 61 7.32 -22.89 -31.38
CA GLU A 61 6.11 -22.29 -31.96
C GLU A 61 5.23 -21.74 -30.84
N LYS A 62 4.80 -20.48 -30.94
CA LYS A 62 3.96 -19.82 -29.92
C LYS A 62 2.58 -19.55 -30.46
N SER A 63 1.60 -19.64 -29.58
CA SER A 63 0.27 -19.11 -29.85
C SER A 63 0.29 -17.59 -29.70
N ASN A 64 -0.43 -16.89 -30.58
CA ASN A 64 -0.52 -15.45 -30.59
C ASN A 64 -1.98 -15.02 -30.48
N ASP A 65 -2.22 -13.94 -29.74
CA ASP A 65 -3.52 -13.31 -29.57
C ASP A 65 -3.31 -11.79 -29.47
N GLY A 66 -3.47 -11.10 -30.60
CA GLY A 66 -3.18 -9.68 -30.72
C GLY A 66 -1.72 -9.36 -30.38
N GLN A 67 -1.54 -8.53 -29.35
CA GLN A 67 -0.22 -8.12 -28.82
C GLN A 67 0.40 -9.14 -27.85
N PHE A 68 -0.31 -10.23 -27.55
CA PHE A 68 0.14 -11.26 -26.63
C PHE A 68 0.69 -12.49 -27.36
N LYS A 69 1.76 -13.06 -26.82
CA LYS A 69 2.31 -14.36 -27.20
C LYS A 69 2.35 -15.26 -25.99
N PHE A 70 2.04 -16.53 -26.17
CA PHE A 70 2.06 -17.46 -25.05
C PHE A 70 2.45 -18.87 -25.46
N LEU A 71 2.96 -19.61 -24.47
CA LEU A 71 3.42 -20.98 -24.65
C LEU A 71 3.34 -21.73 -23.32
N THR A 72 2.86 -22.95 -23.37
CA THR A 72 2.97 -23.92 -22.27
C THR A 72 4.11 -24.89 -22.61
N VAL A 73 5.08 -25.05 -21.73
CA VAL A 73 6.25 -25.90 -21.93
C VAL A 73 6.34 -26.91 -20.78
N ASN A 74 6.53 -28.19 -21.09
CA ASN A 74 6.77 -29.22 -20.08
C ASN A 74 8.14 -28.98 -19.41
N THR A 75 8.18 -29.04 -18.09
CA THR A 75 9.41 -28.74 -17.34
C THR A 75 10.51 -29.78 -17.60
N ALA A 76 10.17 -31.05 -17.87
CA ALA A 76 11.17 -32.07 -18.22
C ALA A 76 11.92 -31.74 -19.52
N ASP A 77 11.24 -31.14 -20.51
CA ASP A 77 11.86 -30.67 -21.75
C ASP A 77 12.79 -29.48 -21.50
N ILE A 78 12.46 -28.63 -20.53
CA ILE A 78 13.30 -27.51 -20.10
C ILE A 78 14.54 -28.03 -19.38
N TRP A 79 14.35 -28.90 -18.39
CA TRP A 79 15.43 -29.42 -17.53
C TRP A 79 16.47 -30.21 -18.33
N SER A 80 16.03 -31.02 -19.28
CA SER A 80 16.91 -31.79 -20.17
C SER A 80 17.74 -30.92 -21.12
N LYS A 81 17.26 -29.71 -21.45
CA LYS A 81 17.93 -28.81 -22.42
C LYS A 81 18.73 -27.69 -21.79
N ILE A 82 18.40 -27.27 -20.56
CA ILE A 82 19.00 -26.08 -19.93
C ILE A 82 20.19 -26.42 -19.00
N GLU A 83 20.40 -27.69 -18.63
CA GLU A 83 21.47 -28.12 -17.70
C GLU A 83 21.53 -27.22 -16.44
N LEU A 84 20.47 -27.25 -15.63
CA LEU A 84 20.42 -26.45 -14.40
C LEU A 84 21.14 -27.16 -13.26
N LEU A 85 22.04 -26.43 -12.59
CA LEU A 85 22.75 -26.91 -11.40
C LEU A 85 21.83 -27.10 -10.19
N ASN A 86 20.75 -26.30 -10.07
CA ASN A 86 19.79 -26.39 -8.97
C ASN A 86 18.38 -25.96 -9.42
N ILE A 87 17.42 -26.88 -9.38
CA ILE A 87 15.99 -26.56 -9.56
C ILE A 87 15.42 -26.10 -8.20
N PRO A 88 14.81 -24.91 -8.12
CA PRO A 88 14.12 -24.46 -6.91
C PRO A 88 13.14 -25.52 -6.41
N THR A 89 13.09 -25.79 -5.10
CA THR A 89 12.25 -26.87 -4.53
C THR A 89 10.79 -26.77 -4.96
N LYS A 90 10.24 -25.54 -5.07
CA LYS A 90 8.87 -25.28 -5.55
C LYS A 90 8.60 -25.70 -7.01
N LEU A 91 9.65 -25.94 -7.81
CA LEU A 91 9.55 -26.30 -9.23
C LEU A 91 9.81 -27.77 -9.52
N LYS A 92 10.16 -28.57 -8.50
CA LYS A 92 10.43 -30.00 -8.69
C LYS A 92 9.17 -30.77 -9.10
N ASP A 93 8.02 -30.36 -8.57
CA ASP A 93 6.73 -31.01 -8.79
C ASP A 93 5.86 -30.24 -9.81
N VAL A 94 6.43 -29.22 -10.48
CA VAL A 94 5.71 -28.45 -11.50
C VAL A 94 5.88 -29.14 -12.85
N GLU A 95 4.79 -29.62 -13.43
CA GLU A 95 4.81 -30.35 -14.71
C GLU A 95 5.01 -29.44 -15.93
N SER A 96 4.46 -28.22 -15.87
CA SER A 96 4.53 -27.27 -16.98
C SER A 96 4.75 -25.83 -16.51
N LEU A 97 5.44 -25.05 -17.34
CA LEU A 97 5.52 -23.60 -17.21
C LEU A 97 4.70 -22.95 -18.31
N TYR A 98 3.97 -21.91 -17.94
CA TYR A 98 3.28 -21.03 -18.85
C TYR A 98 4.04 -19.72 -18.98
N VAL A 99 4.40 -19.35 -20.20
CA VAL A 99 5.04 -18.08 -20.51
C VAL A 99 4.02 -17.21 -21.22
N LEU A 100 3.82 -16.00 -20.70
CA LEU A 100 2.98 -14.99 -21.31
C LEU A 100 3.83 -13.75 -21.59
N GLU A 101 3.83 -13.29 -22.84
CA GLU A 101 4.53 -12.11 -23.28
C GLU A 101 3.59 -11.10 -23.90
N TYR A 102 3.82 -9.83 -23.61
CA TYR A 102 3.15 -8.68 -24.18
C TYR A 102 4.16 -7.80 -24.91
N GLN A 103 3.84 -7.41 -26.13
CA GLN A 103 4.66 -6.48 -26.91
C GLN A 103 3.74 -5.46 -27.60
N GLU A 104 3.93 -4.18 -27.27
CA GLU A 104 3.12 -3.08 -27.80
C GLU A 104 3.24 -2.97 -29.33
N ALA A 105 4.46 -3.04 -29.85
CA ALA A 105 4.74 -3.05 -31.28
C ALA A 105 5.98 -3.91 -31.59
N PRO A 106 6.05 -4.52 -32.79
CA PRO A 106 7.22 -5.32 -33.17
C PRO A 106 8.52 -4.52 -33.01
N GLY A 107 9.50 -5.10 -32.31
CA GLY A 107 10.80 -4.47 -32.07
C GLY A 107 10.87 -3.58 -30.83
N THR A 108 9.76 -3.36 -30.11
CA THR A 108 9.80 -2.73 -28.78
C THR A 108 10.12 -3.75 -27.70
N VAL A 109 10.35 -3.27 -26.48
CA VAL A 109 10.59 -4.14 -25.33
C VAL A 109 9.38 -5.02 -25.06
N THR A 110 9.65 -6.31 -24.92
CA THR A 110 8.68 -7.32 -24.52
C THR A 110 8.63 -7.40 -23.01
N LYS A 111 7.42 -7.34 -22.44
CA LYS A 111 7.15 -7.63 -21.03
C LYS A 111 6.67 -9.07 -20.92
N GLY A 112 7.20 -9.82 -19.97
CA GLY A 112 6.89 -11.25 -19.86
C GLY A 112 6.64 -11.71 -18.43
N LEU A 113 5.84 -12.76 -18.32
CA LEU A 113 5.56 -13.50 -17.10
C LEU A 113 5.94 -14.96 -17.29
N ILE A 114 6.45 -15.58 -16.23
CA ILE A 114 6.56 -17.04 -16.12
C ILE A 114 5.64 -17.51 -15.00
N LEU A 115 4.80 -18.50 -15.30
CA LEU A 115 3.81 -19.05 -14.38
C LEU A 115 3.92 -20.58 -14.29
N ILE A 116 3.51 -21.17 -13.16
CA ILE A 116 3.53 -22.64 -12.91
C ILE A 116 2.33 -23.42 -13.49
N ASN A 117 1.41 -22.75 -14.18
CA ASN A 117 0.23 -23.36 -14.81
C ASN A 117 -0.33 -22.37 -15.86
N ASP A 118 -0.85 -22.88 -16.99
CA ASP A 118 -1.56 -22.08 -18.02
C ASP A 118 -3.06 -21.88 -17.72
N PHE A 119 -3.44 -22.30 -16.51
CA PHE A 119 -4.79 -22.30 -15.97
C PHE A 119 -5.73 -23.27 -16.70
N SER A 120 -5.26 -24.06 -17.69
CA SER A 120 -6.11 -24.80 -18.63
C SER A 120 -6.89 -25.96 -18.06
N GLN A 121 -6.56 -26.42 -16.85
CA GLN A 121 -7.32 -27.50 -16.22
C GLN A 121 -8.59 -26.94 -15.60
N GLU A 122 -9.73 -27.41 -16.10
CA GLU A 122 -11.02 -27.34 -15.42
C GLU A 122 -10.85 -28.10 -14.09
N ASP A 123 -10.47 -27.40 -13.02
CA ASP A 123 -10.62 -27.94 -11.68
C ASP A 123 -12.13 -28.03 -11.40
N ASP A 124 -12.71 -29.15 -11.82
CA ASP A 124 -14.13 -29.52 -11.91
C ASP A 124 -14.86 -29.54 -10.54
N ASN A 125 -14.24 -28.99 -9.49
CA ASN A 125 -14.74 -29.04 -8.11
C ASN A 125 -14.62 -27.73 -7.33
N SER A 126 -14.24 -26.61 -7.94
CA SER A 126 -14.24 -25.32 -7.24
C SER A 126 -15.24 -24.34 -7.84
N PHE A 127 -15.94 -23.63 -6.96
CA PHE A 127 -16.86 -22.56 -7.30
C PHE A 127 -16.21 -21.60 -8.31
N ASN A 128 -16.92 -21.37 -9.41
CA ASN A 128 -16.67 -20.38 -10.46
C ASN A 128 -15.54 -20.69 -11.45
N ASN A 129 -15.85 -20.42 -12.72
CA ASN A 129 -15.04 -20.54 -13.92
C ASN A 129 -13.86 -19.51 -13.92
N LEU A 130 -13.07 -19.48 -12.83
CA LEU A 130 -12.03 -18.49 -12.54
C LEU A 130 -10.83 -18.59 -13.47
N HIS A 131 -10.69 -19.68 -14.22
CA HIS A 131 -9.69 -19.81 -15.29
C HIS A 131 -9.65 -18.60 -16.22
N THR A 132 -10.82 -18.20 -16.74
CA THR A 132 -10.93 -17.03 -17.62
C THR A 132 -10.49 -15.76 -16.92
N PHE A 133 -10.84 -15.60 -15.64
CA PHE A 133 -10.37 -14.49 -14.82
C PHE A 133 -8.84 -14.52 -14.65
N HIS A 134 -8.23 -15.65 -14.33
CA HIS A 134 -6.80 -15.75 -14.14
C HIS A 134 -6.00 -15.48 -15.43
N LYS A 135 -6.52 -15.92 -16.58
CA LYS A 135 -5.98 -15.56 -17.90
C LYS A 135 -6.07 -14.06 -18.15
N TRP A 136 -7.22 -13.44 -17.87
CA TRP A 136 -7.40 -12.00 -17.98
C TRP A 136 -6.44 -11.24 -17.06
N PHE A 137 -6.36 -11.64 -15.78
CA PHE A 137 -5.50 -11.02 -14.78
C PHE A 137 -4.02 -11.17 -15.15
N SER A 138 -3.58 -12.34 -15.64
CA SER A 138 -2.20 -12.52 -16.12
C SER A 138 -1.87 -11.59 -17.30
N ARG A 139 -2.81 -11.38 -18.22
CA ARG A 139 -2.65 -10.41 -19.33
C ARG A 139 -2.57 -8.97 -18.82
N LEU A 140 -3.43 -8.58 -17.88
CA LEU A 140 -3.37 -7.28 -17.19
C LEU A 140 -1.98 -7.08 -16.58
N ILE A 141 -1.49 -8.03 -15.77
CA ILE A 141 -0.16 -7.90 -15.16
C ILE A 141 0.94 -7.82 -16.22
N ALA A 142 0.95 -8.69 -17.24
CA ALA A 142 1.98 -8.67 -18.28
C ALA A 142 2.05 -7.33 -19.03
N ARG A 143 0.91 -6.71 -19.32
CA ARG A 143 0.81 -5.42 -20.01
C ARG A 143 1.12 -4.24 -19.09
N ASP A 144 0.42 -4.17 -17.96
CA ASP A 144 0.28 -2.96 -17.14
C ASP A 144 1.30 -2.86 -16.01
N THR A 145 2.13 -3.90 -15.82
CA THR A 145 3.27 -3.79 -14.92
C THR A 145 4.14 -2.60 -15.35
N ARG A 146 4.47 -1.75 -14.37
CA ARG A 146 5.28 -0.54 -14.53
C ARG A 146 6.76 -0.89 -14.57
N THR A 147 7.14 -1.45 -15.70
CA THR A 147 8.52 -1.72 -16.10
C THR A 147 9.01 -0.74 -17.18
N ASN A 148 8.23 0.31 -17.50
CA ASN A 148 8.51 1.29 -18.56
C ASN A 148 9.70 2.20 -18.21
N LEU A 149 10.89 1.61 -18.08
CA LEU A 149 12.20 2.27 -18.05
C LEU A 149 13.20 1.41 -18.83
N SER A 150 12.74 0.91 -19.97
CA SER A 150 13.39 -0.06 -20.82
C SER A 150 14.54 0.52 -21.68
N ALA A 151 15.16 1.61 -21.24
CA ALA A 151 16.48 1.95 -21.73
C ALA A 151 17.47 0.93 -21.16
N PHE A 152 18.35 0.42 -22.00
CA PHE A 152 19.53 -0.32 -21.52
C PHE A 152 20.20 0.47 -20.40
N PRO A 153 20.77 -0.21 -19.38
CA PRO A 153 21.56 0.47 -18.36
C PRO A 153 22.53 1.46 -19.00
N SER A 154 22.38 2.74 -18.66
CA SER A 154 23.37 3.77 -18.95
C SER A 154 24.59 3.57 -18.06
N VAL A 155 25.70 4.26 -18.38
CA VAL A 155 26.93 4.18 -17.56
C VAL A 155 26.85 5.11 -16.33
N TYR A 156 25.71 5.77 -16.07
CA TYR A 156 25.62 6.92 -15.17
C TYR A 156 25.99 6.61 -13.71
N ASP A 157 25.42 5.55 -13.13
CA ASP A 157 25.65 5.18 -11.71
C ASP A 157 26.21 3.76 -11.59
N LYS A 158 27.25 3.44 -12.37
CA LYS A 158 27.80 2.07 -12.45
C LYS A 158 28.14 1.48 -11.08
N ASP A 159 28.70 2.30 -10.20
CA ASP A 159 29.17 1.89 -8.86
C ASP A 159 28.15 2.20 -7.74
N ALA A 160 26.89 2.51 -8.11
CA ALA A 160 25.79 2.80 -7.18
C ALA A 160 26.04 3.97 -6.19
N ILE A 161 26.97 4.87 -6.50
CA ILE A 161 27.33 6.02 -5.64
C ILE A 161 26.12 6.95 -5.42
N VAL A 162 25.35 7.22 -6.47
CA VAL A 162 24.16 8.07 -6.37
C VAL A 162 23.08 7.34 -5.58
N ALA A 163 22.83 6.08 -5.88
CA ALA A 163 21.90 5.24 -5.12
C ALA A 163 22.24 5.19 -3.62
N THR A 164 23.52 5.09 -3.24
CA THR A 164 23.97 5.14 -1.84
C THR A 164 23.67 6.49 -1.18
N LYS A 165 23.97 7.62 -1.84
CA LYS A 165 23.66 8.96 -1.30
C LYS A 165 22.16 9.14 -1.06
N ILE A 166 21.32 8.64 -1.96
CA ILE A 166 19.87 8.68 -1.82
C ILE A 166 19.40 7.81 -0.64
N ALA A 167 19.98 6.62 -0.47
CA ALA A 167 19.68 5.76 0.67
C ALA A 167 20.06 6.42 2.01
N ASP A 168 21.22 7.08 2.08
CA ASP A 168 21.66 7.81 3.27
C ASP A 168 20.74 9.00 3.59
N TYR A 169 20.32 9.74 2.55
CA TYR A 169 19.36 10.83 2.70
C TYR A 169 17.99 10.34 3.17
N PHE A 170 17.48 9.25 2.59
CA PHE A 170 16.23 8.61 3.00
C PHE A 170 16.28 8.18 4.48
N ASN A 171 17.34 7.47 4.88
CA ASN A 171 17.56 6.99 6.25
C ASN A 171 17.49 8.14 7.26
N LYS A 172 18.16 9.25 6.95
CA LYS A 172 18.25 10.41 7.83
C LYS A 172 16.98 11.24 7.90
N HIS A 173 16.28 11.41 6.77
CA HIS A 173 15.26 12.45 6.65
C HIS A 173 13.82 11.92 6.60
N LEU A 174 13.58 10.71 6.09
CA LEU A 174 12.22 10.22 5.83
C LEU A 174 11.88 8.91 6.55
N LYS A 175 12.86 8.02 6.76
CA LYS A 175 12.65 6.70 7.38
C LYS A 175 12.09 6.81 8.80
N HIS A 176 11.11 5.98 9.10
CA HIS A 176 10.65 5.72 10.46
C HIS A 176 11.46 4.57 11.06
N THR A 177 12.18 4.80 12.16
CA THR A 177 13.02 3.82 12.84
C THR A 177 12.27 3.18 14.00
N VAL A 178 12.39 1.86 14.14
CA VAL A 178 11.78 1.03 15.20
C VAL A 178 12.86 0.40 16.10
N ILE A 179 12.48 -0.28 17.19
CA ILE A 179 13.42 -0.89 18.14
C ILE A 179 14.25 -2.03 17.48
N ASP A 180 13.63 -2.92 16.71
CA ASP A 180 14.30 -4.00 15.95
C ASP A 180 14.51 -3.57 14.48
N ASP A 181 15.08 -2.38 14.27
CA ASP A 181 15.36 -1.86 12.92
C ASP A 181 16.50 -2.64 12.26
N LYS A 182 16.23 -3.16 11.06
CA LYS A 182 17.13 -4.00 10.24
C LYS A 182 17.69 -3.25 9.04
N TRP A 183 17.65 -1.91 9.07
CA TRP A 183 18.14 -1.07 7.98
C TRP A 183 19.63 -1.31 7.72
N GLU A 184 20.49 -1.16 8.72
CA GLU A 184 21.95 -1.25 8.52
C GLU A 184 22.42 -2.65 8.08
N ASN A 185 21.75 -3.71 8.55
CA ASN A 185 22.16 -5.09 8.27
C ASN A 185 21.63 -5.65 6.94
N PHE A 186 20.53 -5.10 6.42
CA PHE A 186 19.85 -5.65 5.24
C PHE A 186 19.13 -4.59 4.41
N GLY A 187 18.40 -3.69 5.09
CA GLY A 187 17.52 -2.73 4.44
C GLY A 187 18.22 -1.76 3.50
N LYS A 188 19.40 -1.26 3.90
CA LYS A 188 20.20 -0.32 3.14
C LYS A 188 20.60 -0.89 1.79
N ASP A 189 21.14 -2.11 1.77
CA ASP A 189 21.56 -2.79 0.54
C ASP A 189 20.37 -3.08 -0.38
N TYR A 190 19.23 -3.50 0.20
CA TYR A 190 18.00 -3.68 -0.56
C TYR A 190 17.53 -2.37 -1.20
N PHE A 191 17.53 -1.28 -0.43
CA PHE A 191 17.12 0.05 -0.89
C PHE A 191 18.06 0.58 -1.98
N ILE A 192 19.37 0.43 -1.81
CA ILE A 192 20.39 0.79 -2.81
C ILE A 192 20.14 0.00 -4.08
N LYS A 193 19.92 -1.32 -4.02
CA LYS A 193 19.60 -2.14 -5.19
C LYS A 193 18.38 -1.63 -5.95
N ARG A 194 17.32 -1.23 -5.24
CA ARG A 194 16.11 -0.66 -5.84
C ARG A 194 16.35 0.73 -6.44
N CYS A 195 17.09 1.61 -5.79
CA CYS A 195 17.47 2.89 -6.38
C CYS A 195 18.36 2.69 -7.62
N HIS A 196 19.32 1.78 -7.53
CA HIS A 196 20.29 1.47 -8.57
C HIS A 196 19.62 0.99 -9.86
N PHE A 197 18.49 0.27 -9.75
CA PHE A 197 17.66 -0.08 -10.90
C PHE A 197 17.32 1.13 -11.78
N PHE A 198 17.02 2.29 -11.17
CA PHE A 198 16.68 3.54 -11.86
C PHE A 198 17.93 4.36 -12.20
N THR A 199 18.86 4.54 -11.25
CA THR A 199 20.03 5.42 -11.43
C THR A 199 21.00 4.89 -12.48
N LYS A 200 21.17 3.56 -12.58
CA LYS A 200 21.95 2.95 -13.66
C LYS A 200 21.31 3.13 -15.04
N ARG A 201 20.10 3.68 -15.14
CA ARG A 201 19.39 3.97 -16.39
C ARG A 201 19.22 5.47 -16.64
N ASN A 202 19.78 6.31 -15.77
CA ASN A 202 19.49 7.74 -15.72
C ASN A 202 17.97 8.03 -15.75
N ALA A 203 17.18 7.17 -15.11
CA ALA A 203 15.73 7.26 -15.04
C ALA A 203 15.29 7.90 -13.72
N LYS A 204 14.17 8.61 -13.73
CA LYS A 204 13.50 9.09 -12.52
C LYS A 204 13.22 7.91 -11.59
N ILE A 205 13.62 8.01 -10.32
CA ILE A 205 13.34 6.97 -9.34
C ILE A 205 11.84 6.98 -9.06
N GLU A 206 11.24 5.80 -8.93
CA GLU A 206 9.81 5.69 -8.61
C GLU A 206 9.62 4.94 -7.28
N ALA A 207 8.82 5.54 -6.40
CA ALA A 207 8.38 4.95 -5.15
C ALA A 207 6.86 4.77 -5.18
N VAL A 208 6.38 3.83 -4.38
CA VAL A 208 4.96 3.53 -4.22
C VAL A 208 4.61 3.58 -2.74
N LEU A 209 3.52 4.24 -2.40
CA LEU A 209 3.07 4.51 -1.04
C LEU A 209 1.56 4.23 -0.92
N PRO A 210 1.17 3.06 -0.40
CA PRO A 210 -0.18 2.81 0.04
C PRO A 210 -0.52 3.75 1.21
N ALA A 211 -1.38 4.75 0.97
CA ALA A 211 -1.71 5.80 1.92
C ALA A 211 -2.88 6.67 1.44
N PHE A 212 -3.39 7.52 2.33
CA PHE A 212 -4.47 8.47 2.07
C PHE A 212 -5.76 7.79 1.54
N PRO A 213 -6.33 6.81 2.26
CA PRO A 213 -7.57 6.15 1.85
C PRO A 213 -8.77 7.12 1.88
N CYS A 214 -9.07 7.63 3.08
CA CYS A 214 -10.11 8.59 3.43
C CYS A 214 -9.93 8.96 4.91
N LYS A 215 -10.64 9.99 5.39
CA LYS A 215 -10.70 10.29 6.84
C LYS A 215 -11.44 9.18 7.59
N SER A 216 -11.04 8.94 8.85
CA SER A 216 -11.75 8.06 9.78
C SER A 216 -13.24 8.41 9.87
N SER A 217 -14.10 7.39 9.94
CA SER A 217 -15.54 7.56 10.21
C SER A 217 -15.84 8.13 11.59
N ASN A 218 -14.85 8.11 12.50
CA ASN A 218 -15.00 8.62 13.85
C ASN A 218 -14.61 10.11 13.95
N LEU A 219 -15.60 10.98 14.12
CA LEU A 219 -15.41 12.43 14.31
C LEU A 219 -14.73 12.82 15.64
N GLU A 220 -14.55 11.89 16.58
CA GLU A 220 -13.69 12.06 17.75
C GLU A 220 -12.19 11.87 17.43
N LYS A 221 -11.86 11.47 16.20
CA LYS A 221 -10.47 11.37 15.71
C LYS A 221 -10.10 12.51 14.76
N VAL A 222 -11.01 12.89 13.88
CA VAL A 222 -10.77 13.83 12.76
C VAL A 222 -11.66 15.06 12.85
N GLY A 223 -11.25 16.18 12.23
CA GLY A 223 -12.05 17.40 12.18
C GLY A 223 -13.20 17.38 11.16
N GLY A 224 -13.20 16.40 10.25
CA GLY A 224 -14.22 16.23 9.22
C GLY A 224 -13.88 15.10 8.26
N ILE A 225 -14.63 15.02 7.15
CA ILE A 225 -14.48 13.94 6.14
C ILE A 225 -13.54 14.30 4.97
N SER A 226 -13.21 15.58 4.81
CA SER A 226 -12.34 16.07 3.72
C SER A 226 -10.88 16.15 4.15
N PRO A 227 -9.93 16.11 3.20
CA PRO A 227 -8.52 16.42 3.47
C PRO A 227 -8.36 17.78 4.17
N ASP A 228 -7.51 17.81 5.18
CA ASP A 228 -7.29 18.97 6.03
C ASP A 228 -5.78 19.28 6.16
N LYS A 229 -5.38 20.06 7.17
CA LYS A 229 -3.99 20.47 7.36
C LYS A 229 -3.06 19.27 7.55
N GLY A 230 -3.55 18.14 8.04
CA GLY A 230 -2.77 16.92 8.18
C GLY A 230 -2.33 16.40 6.81
N GLU A 231 -3.26 16.29 5.86
CA GLU A 231 -2.96 15.88 4.49
C GLU A 231 -2.04 16.88 3.78
N GLU A 232 -2.28 18.17 3.98
CA GLU A 232 -1.41 19.23 3.44
C GLU A 232 0.04 19.06 3.91
N LEU A 233 0.27 18.90 5.22
CA LEU A 233 1.61 18.69 5.77
C LEU A 233 2.26 17.41 5.23
N GLY A 234 1.49 16.34 5.10
CA GLY A 234 1.95 15.07 4.51
C GLY A 234 2.38 15.23 3.06
N LEU A 235 1.57 15.90 2.23
CA LEU A 235 1.88 16.18 0.83
C LEU A 235 3.11 17.08 0.69
N ARG A 236 3.16 18.20 1.43
CA ARG A 236 4.33 19.11 1.42
C ARG A 236 5.61 18.40 1.86
N ARG A 237 5.53 17.45 2.81
CA ARG A 237 6.69 16.66 3.23
C ARG A 237 7.21 15.77 2.10
N LEU A 238 6.31 15.13 1.36
CA LEU A 238 6.66 14.29 0.20
C LEU A 238 7.24 15.14 -0.94
N ILE A 239 6.63 16.28 -1.26
CA ILE A 239 7.13 17.23 -2.27
C ILE A 239 8.54 17.72 -1.91
N SER A 240 8.74 18.19 -0.67
CA SER A 240 10.06 18.63 -0.23
C SER A 240 11.09 17.50 -0.29
N PHE A 241 10.70 16.26 0.00
CA PHE A 241 11.62 15.13 -0.12
C PHE A 241 12.03 14.87 -1.56
N THR A 242 11.11 14.89 -2.52
CA THR A 242 11.43 14.64 -3.94
C THR A 242 12.32 15.72 -4.51
N GLU A 243 12.10 16.99 -4.16
CA GLU A 243 12.96 18.12 -4.55
C GLU A 243 14.39 17.99 -4.03
N GLU A 244 14.55 17.52 -2.79
CA GLU A 244 15.87 17.31 -2.21
C GLU A 244 16.61 16.15 -2.89
N ILE A 245 15.88 15.11 -3.31
CA ILE A 245 16.46 14.06 -4.14
C ILE A 245 16.86 14.58 -5.52
N GLU A 246 16.08 15.47 -6.12
CA GLU A 246 16.39 16.09 -7.43
C GLU A 246 17.73 16.86 -7.40
N LYS A 247 18.06 17.47 -6.25
CA LYS A 247 19.38 18.11 -6.04
C LYS A 247 20.55 17.13 -5.97
N ILE A 248 20.29 15.89 -5.56
CA ILE A 248 21.29 14.80 -5.48
C ILE A 248 21.41 14.09 -6.84
N TYR A 249 20.28 13.96 -7.55
CA TYR A 249 20.13 13.19 -8.77
C TYR A 249 19.10 13.86 -9.68
N GLU A 250 19.57 14.44 -10.79
CA GLU A 250 18.77 15.33 -11.66
C GLU A 250 17.43 14.75 -12.15
N PRO A 251 17.32 13.46 -12.55
CA PRO A 251 16.02 12.88 -12.87
C PRO A 251 15.03 12.83 -11.71
N GLY A 252 15.51 12.91 -10.46
CA GLY A 252 14.72 13.03 -9.24
C GLY A 252 13.99 11.76 -8.82
N LEU A 253 12.94 11.95 -8.02
CA LEU A 253 12.08 10.92 -7.46
C LEU A 253 10.61 11.27 -7.68
N LYS A 254 9.80 10.28 -8.06
CA LYS A 254 8.34 10.33 -8.08
C LYS A 254 7.75 9.38 -7.06
N VAL A 255 6.76 9.85 -6.29
CA VAL A 255 6.01 9.02 -5.35
C VAL A 255 4.60 8.78 -5.88
N PHE A 256 4.25 7.53 -6.14
CA PHE A 256 2.88 7.14 -6.43
C PHE A 256 2.15 6.85 -5.12
N ILE A 257 1.22 7.72 -4.75
CA ILE A 257 0.23 7.44 -3.70
C ILE A 257 -0.78 6.47 -4.29
N VAL A 258 -0.79 5.25 -3.77
CA VAL A 258 -1.75 4.22 -4.19
C VAL A 258 -2.84 4.15 -3.13
N SER A 259 -3.99 4.72 -3.44
CA SER A 259 -5.09 4.79 -2.47
C SER A 259 -5.68 3.39 -2.27
N ASP A 260 -5.70 2.99 -1.00
CA ASP A 260 -6.33 1.78 -0.50
C ASP A 260 -7.76 2.04 0.03
N GLY A 261 -8.33 3.23 -0.21
CA GLY A 261 -9.66 3.61 0.26
C GLY A 261 -10.75 2.63 -0.19
N HIS A 262 -10.86 2.37 -1.50
CA HIS A 262 -11.84 1.43 -2.04
C HIS A 262 -11.58 -0.04 -1.67
N VAL A 263 -10.35 -0.38 -1.24
CA VAL A 263 -10.03 -1.73 -0.76
C VAL A 263 -10.71 -2.00 0.58
N PHE A 264 -10.83 -0.96 1.42
CA PHE A 264 -11.21 -1.09 2.83
C PHE A 264 -12.45 -0.31 3.23
N SER A 265 -13.05 0.52 2.37
CA SER A 265 -14.15 1.44 2.69
C SER A 265 -15.30 0.75 3.46
N ASP A 266 -15.73 -0.43 2.98
CA ASP A 266 -16.73 -1.28 3.63
C ASP A 266 -16.25 -1.98 4.91
N CYS A 267 -14.95 -2.08 5.14
CA CYS A 267 -14.39 -2.53 6.42
C CYS A 267 -14.36 -1.38 7.44
N ILE A 268 -14.05 -0.16 7.00
CA ILE A 268 -13.87 1.00 7.88
C ILE A 268 -15.13 1.85 8.06
N GLY A 269 -16.25 1.44 7.46
CA GLY A 269 -17.53 2.10 7.67
C GLY A 269 -17.64 3.45 6.96
N VAL A 270 -16.98 3.59 5.80
CA VAL A 270 -17.01 4.78 4.95
C VAL A 270 -17.58 4.38 3.58
N ASP A 271 -18.54 5.15 3.09
CA ASP A 271 -19.17 4.87 1.79
C ASP A 271 -18.21 5.15 0.62
N ASP A 272 -18.37 4.43 -0.49
CA ASP A 272 -17.45 4.54 -1.64
C ASP A 272 -17.47 5.94 -2.29
N ASP A 273 -18.62 6.62 -2.31
CA ASP A 273 -18.73 7.99 -2.83
C ASP A 273 -18.01 9.03 -1.94
N ILE A 274 -17.87 8.76 -0.64
CA ILE A 274 -17.05 9.57 0.27
C ILE A 274 -15.57 9.37 -0.04
N VAL A 275 -15.13 8.14 -0.35
CA VAL A 275 -13.74 7.85 -0.76
C VAL A 275 -13.39 8.56 -2.06
N ASP A 276 -14.30 8.52 -3.04
CA ASP A 276 -14.14 9.24 -4.32
C ASP A 276 -14.00 10.75 -4.08
N SER A 277 -14.88 11.32 -3.24
CA SER A 277 -14.86 12.75 -2.89
C SER A 277 -13.57 13.15 -2.15
N TYR A 278 -13.12 12.34 -1.20
CA TYR A 278 -11.85 12.56 -0.50
C TYR A 278 -10.67 12.53 -1.48
N THR A 279 -10.63 11.55 -2.38
CA THR A 279 -9.57 11.41 -3.38
C THR A 279 -9.54 12.59 -4.34
N ALA A 280 -10.70 13.06 -4.80
CA ALA A 280 -10.80 14.24 -5.66
C ALA A 280 -10.28 15.51 -4.94
N ASN A 281 -10.69 15.72 -3.70
CA ASN A 281 -10.23 16.85 -2.88
C ASN A 281 -8.72 16.78 -2.58
N LEU A 282 -8.18 15.58 -2.36
CA LEU A 282 -6.75 15.38 -2.12
C LEU A 282 -5.92 15.71 -3.36
N LYS A 283 -6.37 15.27 -4.54
CA LYS A 283 -5.76 15.63 -5.83
C LYS A 283 -5.78 17.14 -6.03
N GLN A 284 -6.91 17.79 -5.75
CA GLN A 284 -7.03 19.25 -5.87
C GLN A 284 -6.10 19.98 -4.89
N LEU A 285 -6.01 19.54 -3.64
CA LEU A 285 -5.09 20.07 -2.63
C LEU A 285 -3.64 19.98 -3.11
N TYR A 286 -3.22 18.83 -3.64
CA TYR A 286 -1.89 18.66 -4.22
C TYR A 286 -1.63 19.64 -5.39
N GLN A 287 -2.56 19.78 -6.33
CA GLN A 287 -2.39 20.70 -7.46
C GLN A 287 -2.21 22.14 -7.00
N ASN A 288 -2.94 22.55 -5.97
CA ASN A 288 -2.85 23.91 -5.45
C ASN A 288 -1.54 24.15 -4.69
N ILE A 289 -1.08 23.19 -3.89
CA ILE A 289 0.26 23.24 -3.24
C ILE A 289 1.37 23.40 -4.29
N ILE A 290 1.31 22.64 -5.39
CA ILE A 290 2.29 22.74 -6.46
C ILE A 290 2.19 24.09 -7.19
N ALA A 291 0.99 24.64 -7.37
CA ALA A 291 0.77 25.92 -8.04
C ALA A 291 1.27 27.12 -7.23
N GLU A 292 1.34 27.04 -5.90
CA GLU A 292 1.85 28.10 -5.02
C GLU A 292 3.28 28.52 -5.33
N ASN A 293 4.12 27.58 -5.82
CA ASN A 293 5.52 27.85 -6.10
C ASN A 293 5.94 27.21 -7.43
N SER A 294 6.29 28.06 -8.40
CA SER A 294 6.66 27.63 -9.76
C SER A 294 7.91 26.76 -9.84
N TYR A 295 8.72 26.69 -8.77
CA TYR A 295 9.88 25.81 -8.68
C TYR A 295 9.51 24.35 -8.36
N HIS A 296 8.27 24.08 -7.90
CA HIS A 296 7.83 22.73 -7.61
C HIS A 296 7.78 21.88 -8.88
N ASN A 297 8.39 20.68 -8.81
CA ASN A 297 8.28 19.70 -9.87
C ASN A 297 6.83 19.18 -9.94
N LYS A 298 6.12 19.54 -11.02
CA LYS A 298 4.68 19.25 -11.20
C LYS A 298 4.36 17.74 -11.23
N GLU A 299 5.36 16.89 -11.45
CA GLU A 299 5.18 15.45 -11.57
C GLU A 299 5.76 14.64 -10.39
N CYS A 300 6.02 15.27 -9.26
CA CYS A 300 6.65 14.60 -8.12
C CYS A 300 5.75 13.62 -7.36
N ILE A 301 4.42 13.80 -7.41
CA ILE A 301 3.44 12.85 -6.86
C ILE A 301 2.46 12.39 -7.94
N GLY A 302 2.22 11.08 -8.00
CA GLY A 302 1.14 10.49 -8.79
C GLY A 302 0.09 9.84 -7.90
N PHE A 303 -1.16 9.80 -8.35
CA PHE A 303 -2.26 9.16 -7.63
C PHE A 303 -2.78 7.98 -8.44
N ILE A 304 -2.92 6.83 -7.79
CA ILE A 304 -3.40 5.58 -8.40
C ILE A 304 -4.39 4.94 -7.44
N SER A 305 -5.57 4.57 -7.91
CA SER A 305 -6.55 3.79 -7.17
C SER A 305 -6.55 2.33 -7.61
N LEU A 306 -7.26 1.47 -6.88
CA LEU A 306 -7.51 0.09 -7.31
C LEU A 306 -8.22 0.06 -8.67
N LYS A 307 -9.20 0.96 -8.90
CA LYS A 307 -9.91 1.08 -10.17
C LYS A 307 -8.94 1.47 -11.29
N ASP A 308 -8.02 2.40 -11.05
CA ASP A 308 -6.99 2.81 -12.03
C ASP A 308 -6.04 1.67 -12.42
N ILE A 309 -5.85 0.68 -11.55
CA ILE A 309 -5.04 -0.52 -11.82
C ILE A 309 -5.80 -1.58 -12.62
N LEU A 310 -7.11 -1.73 -12.37
CA LEU A 310 -7.91 -2.83 -12.93
C LEU A 310 -8.69 -2.44 -14.20
N TYR A 311 -9.11 -1.18 -14.33
CA TYR A 311 -9.99 -0.69 -15.41
C TYR A 311 -9.18 -0.03 -16.55
N VAL A 312 -8.00 -0.57 -16.85
CA VAL A 312 -7.10 0.03 -17.85
C VAL A 312 -7.55 -0.31 -19.26
N HIS A 313 -7.38 0.64 -20.19
CA HIS A 313 -7.56 0.45 -21.64
C HIS A 313 -8.99 0.09 -22.12
N ASN A 314 -10.02 0.24 -21.29
CA ASN A 314 -11.42 -0.14 -21.60
C ASN A 314 -11.57 -1.61 -22.04
N ASP A 315 -10.69 -2.49 -21.57
CA ASP A 315 -10.84 -3.92 -21.83
C ASP A 315 -12.16 -4.44 -21.25
N PRO A 316 -12.79 -5.44 -21.89
CA PRO A 316 -13.90 -6.16 -21.28
C PRO A 316 -13.47 -6.76 -19.94
N LEU A 317 -14.11 -6.32 -18.87
CA LEU A 317 -13.87 -6.82 -17.51
C LEU A 317 -14.47 -8.22 -17.36
N PRO A 318 -13.80 -9.16 -16.68
CA PRO A 318 -14.31 -10.51 -16.44
C PRO A 318 -15.35 -10.55 -15.31
N ILE A 319 -16.32 -9.62 -15.31
CA ILE A 319 -17.35 -9.43 -14.27
C ILE A 319 -18.05 -10.75 -13.95
N GLU A 320 -18.54 -11.45 -14.96
CA GLU A 320 -19.26 -12.73 -14.81
C GLU A 320 -18.45 -13.83 -14.13
N HIS A 321 -17.12 -13.74 -14.11
CA HIS A 321 -16.24 -14.73 -13.52
C HIS A 321 -15.87 -14.40 -12.07
N VAL A 322 -16.08 -13.16 -11.62
CA VAL A 322 -15.68 -12.68 -10.28
C VAL A 322 -16.84 -12.15 -9.43
N LYS A 323 -18.00 -11.83 -10.02
CA LYS A 323 -19.15 -11.23 -9.32
C LYS A 323 -19.69 -12.07 -8.15
N ASP A 324 -19.46 -13.37 -8.19
CA ASP A 324 -19.88 -14.32 -7.15
C ASP A 324 -18.72 -14.66 -6.19
N PHE A 325 -17.59 -13.97 -6.27
CA PHE A 325 -16.48 -14.13 -5.34
C PHE A 325 -16.94 -13.65 -3.94
N PRO A 326 -16.74 -14.46 -2.89
CA PRO A 326 -17.28 -14.16 -1.57
C PRO A 326 -16.61 -12.94 -0.95
N MET A 327 -17.44 -11.96 -0.58
CA MET A 327 -17.01 -10.73 0.10
C MET A 327 -17.88 -10.53 1.36
N GLU A 328 -17.24 -10.29 2.50
CA GLU A 328 -17.95 -10.00 3.75
C GLU A 328 -18.06 -8.48 3.97
N HIS A 329 -19.29 -7.97 4.05
CA HIS A 329 -19.58 -6.57 4.37
C HIS A 329 -20.35 -6.48 5.69
N SER A 330 -19.73 -5.89 6.71
CA SER A 330 -20.28 -5.91 8.09
C SER A 330 -20.53 -4.53 8.70
N THR A 331 -20.44 -3.45 7.93
CA THR A 331 -20.51 -2.06 8.43
C THR A 331 -21.68 -1.24 7.90
N GLY A 332 -22.48 -1.80 6.99
CA GLY A 332 -23.66 -1.12 6.42
C GLY A 332 -23.34 0.01 5.44
N THR A 333 -22.12 0.07 4.93
CA THR A 333 -21.69 1.06 3.92
C THR A 333 -22.42 0.91 2.61
N LYS A 334 -22.63 2.03 1.93
CA LYS A 334 -23.04 2.08 0.53
C LYS A 334 -21.85 1.70 -0.35
N ILE A 335 -22.01 0.59 -1.05
CA ILE A 335 -21.01 0.02 -1.95
C ILE A 335 -21.44 0.25 -3.39
N ASP A 336 -20.55 0.80 -4.22
CA ASP A 336 -20.79 0.89 -5.66
C ASP A 336 -20.31 -0.36 -6.40
N GLU A 337 -20.95 -0.67 -7.53
CA GLU A 337 -20.70 -1.88 -8.32
C GLU A 337 -19.25 -1.98 -8.81
N ALA A 338 -18.66 -0.88 -9.25
CA ALA A 338 -17.28 -0.89 -9.77
C ALA A 338 -16.26 -1.12 -8.65
N SER A 339 -16.48 -0.54 -7.47
CA SER A 339 -15.66 -0.82 -6.27
C SER A 339 -15.78 -2.27 -5.84
N GLU A 340 -16.99 -2.83 -5.86
CA GLU A 340 -17.19 -4.22 -5.42
C GLU A 340 -16.52 -5.22 -6.36
N ILE A 341 -16.72 -5.07 -7.67
CA ILE A 341 -16.02 -5.87 -8.68
C ILE A 341 -14.50 -5.73 -8.52
N SER A 342 -14.00 -4.52 -8.24
CA SER A 342 -12.57 -4.29 -7.98
C SER A 342 -12.06 -5.08 -6.78
N ARG A 343 -12.80 -5.12 -5.66
CA ARG A 343 -12.43 -5.91 -4.47
C ARG A 343 -12.45 -7.41 -4.77
N GLN A 344 -13.47 -7.87 -5.49
CA GLN A 344 -13.59 -9.28 -5.88
C GLN A 344 -12.44 -9.71 -6.80
N MET A 345 -12.07 -8.90 -7.79
CA MET A 345 -10.90 -9.14 -8.64
C MET A 345 -9.60 -9.17 -7.83
N LEU A 346 -9.43 -8.21 -6.90
CA LEU A 346 -8.27 -8.17 -6.02
C LEU A 346 -8.15 -9.47 -5.22
N MET A 347 -9.23 -9.90 -4.57
CA MET A 347 -9.22 -11.10 -3.74
C MET A 347 -9.04 -12.37 -4.59
N ALA A 348 -9.75 -12.49 -5.71
CA ALA A 348 -9.60 -13.63 -6.62
C ALA A 348 -8.17 -13.74 -7.20
N GLY A 349 -7.53 -12.61 -7.48
CA GLY A 349 -6.19 -12.58 -8.09
C GLY A 349 -5.04 -12.71 -7.11
N CYS A 350 -5.22 -12.24 -5.86
CA CYS A 350 -4.11 -11.97 -4.94
C CYS A 350 -4.30 -12.47 -3.50
N ASP A 351 -5.45 -13.03 -3.10
CA ASP A 351 -5.63 -13.64 -1.78
C ASP A 351 -4.88 -14.98 -1.68
N THR A 352 -3.79 -14.98 -0.90
CA THR A 352 -2.94 -16.16 -0.66
C THR A 352 -3.18 -16.78 0.72
N ASP A 353 -4.22 -16.35 1.44
CA ASP A 353 -4.41 -16.73 2.84
C ASP A 353 -4.58 -18.24 3.02
N CYS A 354 -5.53 -18.85 2.28
CA CYS A 354 -5.84 -20.28 2.34
C CYS A 354 -6.06 -20.81 3.77
N GLY A 355 -6.59 -19.98 4.67
CA GLY A 355 -6.77 -20.30 6.09
C GLY A 355 -5.53 -20.11 6.97
N GLY A 356 -4.41 -19.67 6.39
CA GLY A 356 -3.13 -19.41 7.06
C GLY A 356 -3.25 -18.36 8.17
N LEU A 357 -3.92 -17.23 7.93
CA LEU A 357 -4.13 -16.18 8.92
C LEU A 357 -4.88 -16.69 10.14
N ARG A 358 -5.89 -17.55 9.95
CA ARG A 358 -6.63 -18.14 11.06
C ARG A 358 -5.74 -19.07 11.89
N LYS A 359 -4.92 -19.90 11.23
CA LYS A 359 -3.93 -20.75 11.90
C LYS A 359 -2.90 -19.92 12.66
N ASP A 360 -2.38 -18.87 12.03
CA ASP A 360 -1.38 -17.96 12.57
C ASP A 360 -1.90 -17.21 13.81
N ILE A 361 -3.12 -16.68 13.77
CA ILE A 361 -3.74 -15.99 14.91
C ILE A 361 -3.98 -16.95 16.08
N ASN A 362 -4.29 -18.22 15.79
CA ASN A 362 -4.49 -19.24 16.82
C ASN A 362 -3.18 -19.85 17.35
N THR A 363 -2.03 -19.49 16.78
CA THR A 363 -0.71 -19.95 17.22
C THR A 363 -0.16 -19.02 18.29
N ASP A 364 0.26 -19.59 19.42
CA ASP A 364 0.77 -18.82 20.54
C ASP A 364 2.00 -17.98 20.15
N ASN A 365 1.99 -16.70 20.56
CA ASN A 365 3.04 -15.70 20.30
C ASN A 365 3.37 -15.45 18.81
N HIS A 366 2.49 -15.83 17.88
CA HIS A 366 2.72 -15.53 16.47
C HIS A 366 2.58 -14.02 16.19
N PRO A 367 3.46 -13.39 15.38
CA PRO A 367 3.38 -11.97 15.05
C PRO A 367 2.01 -11.51 14.51
N ARG A 368 1.31 -12.36 13.75
CA ARG A 368 -0.04 -12.07 13.22
C ARG A 368 -1.10 -11.92 14.30
N LEU A 369 -0.95 -12.59 15.46
CA LEU A 369 -1.88 -12.42 16.58
C LEU A 369 -1.82 -10.99 17.14
N TYR A 370 -0.60 -10.44 17.30
CA TYR A 370 -0.43 -9.06 17.77
C TYR A 370 -0.97 -8.06 16.74
N LEU A 371 -0.71 -8.29 15.45
CA LEU A 371 -1.27 -7.49 14.36
C LEU A 371 -2.81 -7.48 14.41
N TYR A 372 -3.43 -8.65 14.50
CA TYR A 372 -4.88 -8.80 14.61
C TYR A 372 -5.47 -8.10 15.83
N ARG A 373 -4.83 -8.20 17.00
CA ARG A 373 -5.25 -7.46 18.20
C ARG A 373 -5.15 -5.95 18.01
N GLY A 374 -4.09 -5.48 17.35
CA GLY A 374 -3.90 -4.07 17.00
C GLY A 374 -5.02 -3.56 16.09
N PHE A 375 -5.32 -4.28 14.99
CA PHE A 375 -6.45 -3.95 14.11
C PHE A 375 -7.79 -3.99 14.85
N SER A 376 -8.03 -4.98 15.72
CA SER A 376 -9.27 -5.07 16.48
C SER A 376 -9.47 -3.89 17.45
N ARG A 377 -8.40 -3.42 18.09
CA ARG A 377 -8.44 -2.20 18.91
C ARG A 377 -8.70 -0.98 18.04
N PHE A 378 -7.94 -0.82 16.97
CA PHE A 378 -8.08 0.29 16.03
C PHE A 378 -9.51 0.38 15.46
N MET A 379 -10.07 -0.73 15.01
CA MET A 379 -11.43 -0.80 14.45
C MET A 379 -12.52 -0.64 15.50
N SER A 380 -12.27 -1.03 16.76
CA SER A 380 -13.20 -0.73 17.85
C SER A 380 -13.33 0.78 18.06
N GLU A 381 -12.25 1.54 17.86
CA GLU A 381 -12.24 2.99 17.98
C GLU A 381 -12.87 3.65 16.73
N ASP A 382 -12.53 3.22 15.51
CA ASP A 382 -13.03 3.85 14.27
C ASP A 382 -14.53 3.66 14.06
N LEU A 383 -15.05 2.48 14.40
CA LEU A 383 -16.46 2.15 14.19
C LEU A 383 -17.35 2.55 15.39
N ALA A 384 -16.78 3.13 16.45
CA ALA A 384 -17.48 3.42 17.70
C ALA A 384 -18.68 4.37 17.53
N LEU A 385 -18.58 5.34 16.62
CA LEU A 385 -19.62 6.34 16.34
C LEU A 385 -20.40 6.07 15.05
N ASN A 386 -20.21 4.91 14.42
CA ASN A 386 -20.94 4.58 13.20
C ASN A 386 -22.38 4.17 13.55
N SER A 387 -23.34 4.89 12.97
CA SER A 387 -24.78 4.77 13.25
C SER A 387 -25.37 3.39 12.92
N TYR A 388 -24.71 2.61 12.06
CA TYR A 388 -25.08 1.22 11.79
C TYR A 388 -25.05 0.35 13.05
N PHE A 389 -24.21 0.70 14.03
CA PHE A 389 -24.04 -0.07 15.26
C PHE A 389 -24.88 0.42 16.46
N ASP A 390 -25.58 1.56 16.36
CA ASP A 390 -26.31 2.21 17.48
C ASP A 390 -27.29 1.27 18.21
N LYS A 391 -27.94 0.39 17.44
CA LYS A 391 -28.96 -0.55 17.97
C LYS A 391 -28.38 -1.91 18.37
N MET A 392 -27.07 -2.09 18.27
CA MET A 392 -26.42 -3.37 18.55
C MET A 392 -25.84 -3.42 19.98
N SER A 393 -25.84 -4.61 20.58
CA SER A 393 -25.15 -4.79 21.86
C SER A 393 -23.63 -4.71 21.68
N ASN A 394 -22.92 -4.25 22.71
CA ASN A 394 -21.44 -4.20 22.70
C ASN A 394 -20.81 -5.58 22.39
N LYS A 395 -21.44 -6.68 22.83
CA LYS A 395 -20.99 -8.04 22.49
C LYS A 395 -21.08 -8.33 20.99
N LYS A 396 -22.18 -7.91 20.33
CA LYS A 396 -22.36 -8.06 18.89
C LYS A 396 -21.39 -7.16 18.12
N PHE A 397 -21.24 -5.91 18.54
CA PHE A 397 -20.26 -4.96 17.99
C PHE A 397 -18.85 -5.54 18.00
N LYS A 398 -18.34 -5.99 19.15
CA LYS A 398 -17.00 -6.61 19.25
C LYS A 398 -16.83 -7.85 18.36
N LYS A 399 -17.88 -8.65 18.18
CA LYS A 399 -17.85 -9.80 17.26
C LYS A 399 -17.72 -9.33 15.80
N ILE A 400 -18.40 -8.26 15.42
CA ILE A 400 -18.29 -7.67 14.08
C ILE A 400 -16.90 -7.06 13.87
N VAL A 401 -16.41 -6.27 14.83
CA VAL A 401 -15.06 -5.68 14.78
C VAL A 401 -13.99 -6.76 14.59
N SER A 402 -14.13 -7.90 15.28
CA SER A 402 -13.25 -9.06 15.13
C SER A 402 -13.24 -9.60 13.69
N LYS A 403 -14.41 -9.72 13.05
CA LYS A 403 -14.53 -10.15 11.65
C LYS A 403 -13.92 -9.13 10.69
N VAL A 404 -14.28 -7.86 10.85
CA VAL A 404 -13.73 -6.75 10.05
C VAL A 404 -12.21 -6.72 10.14
N SER A 405 -11.63 -6.91 11.33
CA SER A 405 -10.18 -6.91 11.53
C SER A 405 -9.48 -8.06 10.80
N PHE A 406 -10.15 -9.22 10.70
CA PHE A 406 -9.65 -10.36 9.94
C PHE A 406 -9.65 -10.05 8.43
N GLU A 407 -10.77 -9.52 7.92
CA GLU A 407 -10.92 -9.12 6.52
C GLU A 407 -9.93 -8.02 6.11
N MET A 408 -9.69 -7.03 6.98
CA MET A 408 -8.69 -5.98 6.72
C MET A 408 -7.29 -6.55 6.53
N ILE A 409 -6.88 -7.53 7.35
CA ILE A 409 -5.55 -8.14 7.20
C ILE A 409 -5.47 -8.92 5.90
N LYS A 410 -6.49 -9.72 5.58
CA LYS A 410 -6.55 -10.48 4.32
C LYS A 410 -6.46 -9.56 3.09
N ARG A 411 -7.30 -8.52 3.07
CA ARG A 411 -7.34 -7.55 1.95
C ARG A 411 -6.05 -6.74 1.85
N ASN A 412 -5.41 -6.40 2.98
CA ASN A 412 -4.10 -5.72 2.97
C ASN A 412 -3.00 -6.61 2.40
N ASP A 413 -2.98 -7.90 2.76
CA ASP A 413 -2.04 -8.86 2.17
C ASP A 413 -2.27 -8.99 0.65
N ALA A 414 -3.52 -9.19 0.22
CA ALA A 414 -3.88 -9.25 -1.20
C ALA A 414 -3.52 -7.97 -1.96
N TYR A 415 -3.81 -6.80 -1.38
CA TYR A 415 -3.46 -5.52 -1.99
C TYR A 415 -1.95 -5.32 -2.08
N SER A 416 -1.22 -5.72 -1.03
CA SER A 416 0.24 -5.71 -1.04
C SER A 416 0.81 -6.59 -2.16
N ASN A 417 0.20 -7.75 -2.41
CA ASN A 417 0.55 -8.67 -3.49
C ASN A 417 0.28 -8.03 -4.86
N LEU A 418 -0.88 -7.41 -5.08
CA LEU A 418 -1.20 -6.69 -6.32
C LEU A 418 -0.21 -5.55 -6.60
N VAL A 419 0.07 -4.71 -5.59
CA VAL A 419 1.05 -3.62 -5.71
C VAL A 419 2.43 -4.18 -6.05
N GLU A 420 2.77 -5.39 -5.58
CA GLU A 420 4.06 -6.03 -5.89
C GLU A 420 4.15 -6.50 -7.34
N LEU A 421 3.03 -6.95 -7.91
CA LEU A 421 2.96 -7.30 -9.33
C LEU A 421 3.04 -6.07 -10.23
N ILE A 422 2.30 -5.00 -9.90
CA ILE A 422 2.23 -3.79 -10.74
C ILE A 422 3.48 -2.90 -10.61
N PHE A 423 4.11 -2.86 -9.43
CA PHE A 423 5.25 -1.99 -9.11
C PHE A 423 6.48 -2.80 -8.65
N PRO A 424 7.01 -3.74 -9.46
CA PRO A 424 7.98 -4.74 -9.01
C PRO A 424 9.34 -4.15 -8.59
N PHE A 425 9.75 -3.04 -9.22
CA PHE A 425 11.05 -2.41 -8.97
C PHE A 425 10.97 -1.13 -8.13
N HIS A 426 9.77 -0.64 -7.84
CA HIS A 426 9.58 0.62 -7.12
C HIS A 426 10.05 0.53 -5.67
N LEU A 427 10.50 1.64 -5.11
CA LEU A 427 10.72 1.73 -3.66
C LEU A 427 9.37 1.61 -2.93
N ARG A 428 9.23 0.64 -2.03
CA ARG A 428 7.97 0.41 -1.28
C ARG A 428 7.97 1.21 0.01
N PHE A 429 7.40 2.41 -0.01
CA PHE A 429 7.15 3.16 1.22
C PHE A 429 5.89 2.65 1.92
N SER A 430 5.79 2.92 3.21
CA SER A 430 4.69 2.48 4.06
C SER A 430 4.42 3.48 5.18
N ILE A 431 3.15 3.63 5.54
CA ILE A 431 2.70 4.36 6.73
C ILE A 431 2.55 3.46 7.96
N HIS A 432 2.92 2.19 7.87
CA HIS A 432 3.03 1.29 9.01
C HIS A 432 4.49 1.13 9.43
N ALA A 433 4.70 0.85 10.71
CA ALA A 433 6.04 0.59 11.21
C ALA A 433 6.51 -0.77 10.68
N HIS A 434 7.70 -0.76 10.08
CA HIS A 434 8.38 -1.97 9.61
C HIS A 434 9.78 -2.00 10.19
N ASN A 435 10.34 -3.21 10.32
CA ASN A 435 11.76 -3.37 10.66
C ASN A 435 12.70 -2.90 9.55
N ASN A 436 12.20 -2.34 8.45
CA ASN A 436 12.98 -1.78 7.35
C ASN A 436 14.02 -2.75 6.74
N LYS A 437 13.80 -4.07 6.84
CA LYS A 437 14.62 -5.08 6.15
C LYS A 437 14.43 -5.07 4.61
N GLY A 438 13.36 -4.43 4.14
CA GLY A 438 12.82 -4.61 2.80
C GLY A 438 11.80 -5.76 2.75
N PRO A 439 10.87 -5.76 1.77
CA PRO A 439 10.75 -4.78 0.69
C PRO A 439 10.16 -3.44 1.14
N LYS A 440 9.37 -3.40 2.22
CA LYS A 440 8.65 -2.21 2.70
C LYS A 440 9.49 -1.39 3.69
N PHE A 441 9.43 -0.07 3.55
CA PHE A 441 10.12 0.90 4.40
C PHE A 441 9.12 1.88 5.02
N GLY A 442 9.08 1.94 6.36
CA GLY A 442 8.22 2.87 7.07
C GLY A 442 8.70 4.31 6.89
N ILE A 443 7.79 5.25 6.65
CA ILE A 443 8.09 6.68 6.49
C ILE A 443 7.30 7.55 7.46
N LYS A 444 7.87 8.70 7.83
CA LYS A 444 7.17 9.73 8.61
C LYS A 444 6.59 10.79 7.69
N LEU A 445 5.27 10.83 7.53
CA LEU A 445 4.58 11.85 6.73
C LEU A 445 4.58 13.23 7.43
N ILE A 446 4.59 13.24 8.76
CA ILE A 446 4.58 14.46 9.56
C ILE A 446 5.93 14.57 10.28
N LYS A 447 6.61 15.71 10.10
CA LYS A 447 7.92 15.97 10.70
C LYS A 447 7.74 16.59 12.09
N SER A 448 8.33 15.96 13.12
CA SER A 448 8.22 16.40 14.53
C SER A 448 8.67 17.85 14.76
N GLU A 449 9.59 18.37 13.94
CA GLU A 449 10.05 19.76 14.01
C GLU A 449 8.95 20.78 13.70
N HIS A 450 7.99 20.44 12.83
CA HIS A 450 6.90 21.34 12.43
C HIS A 450 5.57 20.98 13.10
N CYS A 451 5.42 19.73 13.55
CA CYS A 451 4.20 19.25 14.17
C CYS A 451 4.49 18.16 15.22
N LYS A 452 4.18 18.45 16.49
CA LYS A 452 4.40 17.52 17.61
C LYS A 452 3.18 16.63 17.84
N ILE A 453 3.40 15.36 18.13
CA ILE A 453 2.31 14.42 18.44
C ILE A 453 2.01 14.49 19.93
N ILE A 454 0.75 14.72 20.31
CA ILE A 454 0.36 14.84 21.72
C ILE A 454 -0.78 13.87 22.06
N LYS A 455 -0.73 13.31 23.27
CA LYS A 455 -1.82 12.51 23.86
C LYS A 455 -2.83 13.35 24.66
N LYS A 456 -2.39 14.52 25.13
CA LYS A 456 -3.18 15.49 25.91
C LYS A 456 -2.67 16.90 25.59
N LEU A 457 -3.55 17.89 25.69
CA LEU A 457 -3.14 19.30 25.68
C LEU A 457 -2.26 19.59 26.91
N ASP A 458 -1.26 20.46 26.74
CA ASP A 458 -0.23 20.81 27.73
C ASP A 458 0.77 19.70 28.15
N SER A 459 0.75 18.53 27.50
CA SER A 459 1.82 17.52 27.66
C SER A 459 3.00 17.85 26.74
N ALA A 460 4.20 17.98 27.31
CA ALA A 460 5.45 18.05 26.54
C ALA A 460 5.96 16.65 26.11
N GLU A 461 5.39 15.58 26.66
CA GLU A 461 5.78 14.20 26.36
C GLU A 461 5.13 13.74 25.05
N GLU A 462 5.97 13.37 24.09
CA GLU A 462 5.54 12.61 22.93
C GLU A 462 5.14 11.19 23.37
N PRO A 463 4.06 10.61 22.81
CA PRO A 463 3.70 9.24 23.13
C PRO A 463 4.82 8.26 22.76
N GLU A 464 5.19 7.39 23.71
CA GLU A 464 6.00 6.21 23.39
C GLU A 464 5.29 5.38 22.31
N CYS A 465 6.00 5.14 21.21
CA CYS A 465 5.52 4.39 20.05
C CYS A 465 5.87 2.91 20.25
N GLU A 466 5.02 2.19 21.00
CA GLU A 466 5.28 0.78 21.35
C GLU A 466 4.70 -0.23 20.33
N ASP A 467 3.77 0.18 19.46
CA ASP A 467 3.01 -0.73 18.60
C ASP A 467 3.45 -0.69 17.12
N LEU A 468 3.51 -1.87 16.48
CA LEU A 468 3.88 -2.07 15.05
C LEU A 468 3.00 -1.32 14.03
N LEU A 469 1.85 -0.79 14.45
CA LEU A 469 0.89 -0.09 13.57
C LEU A 469 0.95 1.44 13.68
N HIS A 470 1.64 2.00 14.69
CA HIS A 470 1.37 3.36 15.16
C HIS A 470 2.33 4.44 14.63
N ILE A 471 2.47 4.56 13.30
CA ILE A 471 2.91 5.84 12.73
C ILE A 471 1.66 6.74 12.67
N PRO A 472 1.60 7.88 13.39
CA PRO A 472 0.44 8.75 13.34
C PRO A 472 0.20 9.26 11.92
N THR A 473 -1.01 9.02 11.44
CA THR A 473 -1.42 9.33 10.08
C THR A 473 -2.41 10.49 10.08
N PRO A 474 -2.36 11.37 9.06
CA PRO A 474 -3.26 12.52 8.93
C PRO A 474 -4.75 12.17 9.00
N TRP A 475 -5.13 11.03 8.43
CA TRP A 475 -6.54 10.66 8.30
C TRP A 475 -7.15 10.01 9.55
N HIS A 476 -6.36 9.82 10.60
CA HIS A 476 -6.82 9.32 11.90
C HIS A 476 -6.67 10.35 13.03
N ASN A 477 -6.27 11.57 12.69
CA ASN A 477 -5.98 12.63 13.64
C ASN A 477 -6.39 13.98 13.04
N SER A 478 -6.24 15.04 13.85
CA SER A 478 -6.48 16.42 13.47
C SER A 478 -5.25 17.26 13.82
N ILE A 479 -5.02 18.31 13.03
CA ILE A 479 -3.99 19.31 13.34
C ILE A 479 -4.57 20.38 14.25
N ILE A 480 -3.74 20.85 15.18
CA ILE A 480 -4.06 21.85 16.19
C ILE A 480 -2.98 22.92 16.14
N LYS A 481 -3.40 24.19 16.14
CA LYS A 481 -2.55 25.36 16.30
C LYS A 481 -2.93 26.06 17.60
N ILE A 482 -1.96 26.23 18.50
CA ILE A 482 -2.16 26.97 19.76
C ILE A 482 -1.63 28.39 19.57
N GLU A 483 -2.39 29.39 20.03
CA GLU A 483 -1.99 30.79 20.02
C GLU A 483 -0.63 30.98 20.70
N GLY A 484 0.30 31.66 20.00
CA GLY A 484 1.66 31.89 20.49
C GLY A 484 2.63 30.71 20.39
N ALA A 485 2.18 29.51 19.97
CA ALA A 485 3.08 28.39 19.71
C ALA A 485 3.63 28.45 18.28
N ASP A 486 4.92 28.20 18.09
CA ASP A 486 5.54 28.19 16.75
C ASP A 486 5.20 26.95 15.93
N THR A 487 4.97 25.81 16.60
CA THR A 487 4.69 24.51 15.98
C THR A 487 3.20 24.18 15.93
N TYR A 488 2.82 23.28 15.03
CA TYR A 488 1.54 22.61 15.06
C TYR A 488 1.57 21.41 16.03
N TYR A 489 0.40 20.86 16.34
CA TYR A 489 0.25 19.63 17.10
C TYR A 489 -0.68 18.66 16.38
N LEU A 490 -0.42 17.36 16.48
CA LEU A 490 -1.25 16.30 15.93
C LEU A 490 -1.87 15.52 17.09
N ALA A 491 -3.19 15.46 17.12
CA ALA A 491 -3.93 14.69 18.11
C ALA A 491 -5.31 14.30 17.58
N LYS A 492 -6.01 13.42 18.28
CA LYS A 492 -7.43 13.14 18.03
C LYS A 492 -8.27 14.39 18.33
N SER A 493 -9.27 14.69 17.51
CA SER A 493 -10.18 15.85 17.72
C SER A 493 -10.87 15.83 19.08
N LYS A 494 -11.15 14.64 19.64
CA LYS A 494 -11.69 14.52 21.00
C LYS A 494 -10.88 15.24 22.07
N ILE A 495 -9.55 15.19 21.98
CA ILE A 495 -8.68 15.89 22.95
C ILE A 495 -8.93 17.40 22.92
N VAL A 496 -9.22 17.94 21.74
CA VAL A 496 -9.54 19.36 21.56
C VAL A 496 -10.93 19.67 22.10
N ILE A 497 -11.92 18.85 21.73
CA ILE A 497 -13.31 19.02 22.15
C ILE A 497 -13.42 18.99 23.68
N ASP A 498 -12.87 17.95 24.30
CA ASP A 498 -12.89 17.78 25.77
C ASP A 498 -12.23 19.00 26.46
N ALA A 499 -11.12 19.53 25.94
CA ALA A 499 -10.43 20.68 26.54
C ALA A 499 -11.15 22.03 26.37
N ILE A 500 -11.94 22.18 25.30
CA ILE A 500 -12.82 23.34 25.12
C ILE A 500 -14.02 23.22 26.07
N GLU A 501 -14.62 22.04 26.18
CA GLU A 501 -15.74 21.77 27.09
C GLU A 501 -15.35 21.95 28.57
N ASP A 502 -14.14 21.53 28.95
CA ASP A 502 -13.56 21.74 30.28
C ASP A 502 -13.21 23.22 30.58
N GLY A 503 -13.30 24.10 29.57
CA GLY A 503 -13.03 25.53 29.68
C GLY A 503 -11.54 25.89 29.80
N HIS A 504 -10.63 24.94 29.53
CA HIS A 504 -9.19 25.20 29.53
C HIS A 504 -8.75 26.07 28.35
N TYR A 505 -9.44 25.91 27.21
CA TYR A 505 -9.18 26.62 25.97
C TYR A 505 -10.47 27.19 25.36
N GLU A 506 -10.34 28.30 24.66
CA GLU A 506 -11.30 28.75 23.66
C GLU A 506 -10.79 28.25 22.30
N GLY A 507 -11.65 27.68 21.46
CA GLY A 507 -11.22 27.08 20.21
C GLY A 507 -12.24 27.15 19.09
N GLU A 508 -11.74 27.20 17.86
CA GLU A 508 -12.56 27.16 16.65
C GLU A 508 -11.94 26.25 15.58
N TRP A 509 -12.79 25.80 14.65
CA TRP A 509 -12.32 25.12 13.44
C TRP A 509 -12.03 26.16 12.37
N VAL A 510 -10.77 26.24 11.95
CA VAL A 510 -10.37 27.00 10.77
C VAL A 510 -10.64 26.13 9.56
N SER A 511 -11.60 26.53 8.72
CA SER A 511 -12.00 25.79 7.53
C SER A 511 -10.86 25.66 6.52
N SER A 512 -10.83 24.54 5.80
CA SER A 512 -9.96 24.37 4.64
C SER A 512 -10.30 25.42 3.58
N ASP A 513 -9.29 26.06 3.02
CA ASP A 513 -9.39 26.77 1.76
C ASP A 513 -8.64 25.96 0.70
N ILE A 514 -9.40 25.12 0.01
CA ILE A 514 -8.84 24.26 -1.02
C ILE A 514 -8.17 25.10 -2.09
N GLN A 515 -8.70 26.28 -2.47
CA GLN A 515 -8.17 27.09 -3.57
C GLN A 515 -6.75 27.59 -3.29
N THR A 516 -6.46 27.94 -2.05
CA THR A 516 -5.13 28.38 -1.62
C THR A 516 -4.23 27.24 -1.14
N GLY A 517 -4.68 25.98 -1.23
CA GLY A 517 -3.93 24.84 -0.74
C GLY A 517 -3.83 24.77 0.79
N TYR A 518 -4.68 25.51 1.50
CA TYR A 518 -4.66 25.63 2.95
C TYR A 518 -5.62 24.64 3.60
N GLY A 519 -5.09 23.66 4.31
CA GLY A 519 -5.88 22.66 5.02
C GLY A 519 -6.46 23.18 6.33
N GLY A 520 -7.67 22.74 6.65
CA GLY A 520 -8.37 23.09 7.89
C GLY A 520 -7.71 22.50 9.14
N HIS A 521 -7.87 23.16 10.27
CA HIS A 521 -7.29 22.73 11.55
C HIS A 521 -8.00 23.40 12.73
N PHE A 522 -7.78 22.88 13.93
CA PHE A 522 -8.24 23.53 15.15
C PHE A 522 -7.31 24.68 15.54
N TYR A 523 -7.86 25.86 15.82
CA TYR A 523 -7.13 26.96 16.43
C TYR A 523 -7.57 27.13 17.88
N LEU A 524 -6.62 27.12 18.83
CA LEU A 524 -6.87 27.17 20.27
C LEU A 524 -6.17 28.35 20.93
N LYS A 525 -6.90 29.01 21.83
CA LYS A 525 -6.43 30.08 22.70
C LYS A 525 -6.62 29.68 24.15
N LYS A 526 -5.61 29.92 25.01
CA LYS A 526 -5.72 29.63 26.44
C LYS A 526 -6.74 30.56 27.09
N SER A 527 -7.71 30.01 27.80
CA SER A 527 -8.77 30.79 28.46
C SER A 527 -8.19 31.69 29.57
N SER A 528 -8.64 32.95 29.61
CA SER A 528 -8.21 33.98 30.57
C SER A 528 -8.38 33.57 32.04
N THR A 529 -9.38 32.74 32.34
CA THR A 529 -9.70 32.22 33.68
C THR A 529 -8.62 31.31 34.29
N ASN A 530 -7.76 30.67 33.48
CA ASN A 530 -6.64 29.86 33.97
C ASN A 530 -5.36 30.67 34.18
N LEU A 531 -5.17 31.78 33.46
CA LEU A 531 -4.07 32.72 33.69
C LEU A 531 -4.18 33.42 35.06
N GLU A 532 -5.40 33.66 35.54
CA GLU A 532 -5.65 34.21 36.88
C GLU A 532 -5.45 33.16 37.99
N LYS A 533 -5.92 31.91 37.79
CA LYS A 533 -5.69 30.82 38.76
C LYS A 533 -4.21 30.46 38.90
N GLN A 534 -3.42 30.43 37.82
CA GLN A 534 -1.98 30.18 37.91
C GLN A 534 -1.22 31.33 38.58
N LYS A 535 -1.64 32.59 38.39
CA LYS A 535 -1.06 33.73 39.13
C LYS A 535 -1.36 33.68 40.63
N GLN A 536 -2.52 33.15 41.03
CA GLN A 536 -2.90 33.07 42.45
C GLN A 536 -2.18 31.94 43.21
N THR A 537 -1.75 30.87 42.53
CA THR A 537 -0.95 29.80 43.14
C THR A 537 0.54 30.15 43.30
N VAL A 538 1.06 31.14 42.57
CA VAL A 538 2.45 31.63 42.71
C VAL A 538 2.57 32.74 43.77
N LEU A 539 1.43 33.28 44.24
CA LEU A 539 1.35 34.32 45.25
C LEU A 539 0.97 33.82 46.66
N ASN A 540 0.85 32.50 46.85
CA ASN A 540 0.58 31.86 48.15
C ASN A 540 1.74 30.97 48.61
#